data_AF-A0A1V1TMV4-F1
#
_entry.id   AF-A0A1V1TMV4-F1
#
_cell.length_a   1.000
_cell.length_b   1.000
_cell.length_c   1.000
_cell.angle_alpha   90.00
_cell.angle_beta   90.00
_cell.angle_gamma   90.00
#
_symmetry.space_group_name_H-M   'P 1'
#
loop_
_entity.id
_entity.type
_entity.pdbx_description
1 polymer ?
#
loop_
_entity_poly.entity_id
_entity_poly.type
_entity_poly.pdbx_seq_one_letter_code
_entity_poly.pdbx_strand_id
1 'polypeptide(L)'
;MLGRIMVGKIPNDVRPDHVNAVLSSIPLPRIDVKPAENCVSWTVAALQELRGRGWVDSFDLQSFMNYASDRASYWCRDNYYLGKNLKENYTGRKFP
;
A
#
# COMPACT_ATOMS: atom_id res chain seq x y z
N MET A 1 10.42 3.45 8.86
CA MET A 1 10.20 2.07 8.39
C MET A 1 9.92 2.11 6.90
N LEU A 2 10.48 1.19 6.11
CA LEU A 2 10.12 1.00 4.71
C LEU A 2 9.36 -0.31 4.58
N GLY A 3 8.15 -0.25 4.02
CA GLY A 3 7.31 -1.41 3.76
C GLY A 3 7.11 -1.60 2.26
N ARG A 4 6.84 -2.84 1.85
CA ARG A 4 6.37 -3.16 0.50
C ARG A 4 5.01 -3.81 0.62
N ILE A 5 4.09 -3.39 -0.24
CA ILE A 5 2.74 -3.94 -0.27
C ILE A 5 2.51 -4.61 -1.62
N MET A 6 1.97 -5.82 -1.59
CA MET A 6 1.48 -6.54 -2.76
C MET A 6 -0.06 -6.54 -2.71
N VAL A 7 -0.69 -5.92 -3.70
CA VAL A 7 -2.14 -5.64 -3.72
C VAL A 7 -2.87 -6.19 -4.95
N GLY A 8 -2.14 -6.80 -5.87
CA GLY A 8 -2.69 -7.29 -7.13
C GLY A 8 -1.61 -7.61 -8.14
N LYS A 9 -2.03 -7.89 -9.37
CA LYS A 9 -1.17 -8.17 -10.51
C LYS A 9 -1.50 -7.20 -11.64
N ILE A 10 -0.48 -6.53 -12.13
CA ILE A 10 -0.59 -5.65 -13.29
C ILE A 10 -0.84 -6.51 -14.54
N PRO A 11 -1.81 -6.17 -15.40
CA PRO A 11 -2.03 -6.85 -16.68
C PRO A 11 -0.77 -6.84 -17.56
N ASN A 12 -0.57 -7.89 -18.36
CA ASN A 12 0.66 -8.07 -19.15
C ASN A 12 0.90 -6.97 -20.21
N ASP A 13 -0.16 -6.30 -20.63
CA ASP A 13 -0.16 -5.20 -21.60
C ASP A 13 0.16 -3.83 -20.97
N VAL A 14 0.17 -3.74 -19.64
CA VAL A 14 0.47 -2.50 -18.93
C VAL A 14 1.96 -2.44 -18.61
N ARG A 15 2.62 -1.40 -19.15
CA ARG A 15 4.04 -1.17 -18.91
C ARG A 15 4.29 -0.53 -17.53
N PRO A 16 5.43 -0.81 -16.87
CA PRO A 16 5.78 -0.21 -15.59
C PRO A 16 5.80 1.33 -15.59
N ASP A 17 6.18 1.95 -16.69
CA ASP A 17 6.17 3.41 -16.85
C ASP A 17 4.77 4.02 -16.77
N HIS A 18 3.74 3.30 -17.22
CA HIS A 18 2.36 3.73 -17.06
C HIS A 18 1.96 3.73 -15.57
N VAL A 19 2.32 2.67 -14.84
CA VAL A 19 2.09 2.61 -13.38
C VAL A 19 2.77 3.77 -12.67
N ASN A 20 4.03 4.06 -13.04
CA ASN A 20 4.75 5.18 -12.47
C ASN A 20 4.10 6.54 -12.79
N ALA A 21 3.59 6.72 -14.01
CA ALA A 21 2.86 7.92 -14.41
C ALA A 21 1.57 8.11 -13.60
N VAL A 22 0.81 7.05 -13.35
CA VAL A 22 -0.37 7.10 -12.47
C VAL A 22 0.03 7.50 -11.06
N LEU A 23 1.02 6.82 -10.47
CA LEU A 23 1.46 7.11 -9.11
C LEU A 23 1.98 8.54 -8.96
N SER A 24 2.72 9.04 -9.96
CA SER A 24 3.26 10.41 -9.97
C SER A 24 2.19 11.48 -10.16
N SER A 25 1.00 11.12 -10.67
CA SER A 25 -0.12 12.04 -10.82
C SER A 25 -0.87 12.32 -9.51
N ILE A 26 -0.65 11.49 -8.47
CA ILE A 26 -1.33 11.60 -7.19
C ILE A 26 -0.64 12.69 -6.36
N PRO A 27 -1.38 13.70 -5.88
CA PRO A 27 -0.80 14.76 -5.05
C PRO A 27 -0.10 14.19 -3.82
N LEU A 28 1.07 14.74 -3.49
CA LEU A 28 1.78 14.39 -2.25
C LEU A 28 0.97 14.80 -1.02
N PRO A 29 1.14 14.11 0.13
CA PRO A 29 0.43 14.44 1.35
C PRO A 29 0.61 15.90 1.76
N ARG A 30 -0.52 16.55 2.06
CA ARG A 30 -0.55 17.91 2.58
C ARG A 30 -0.54 17.93 4.12
N ILE A 31 0.33 18.75 4.69
CA ILE A 31 0.51 18.85 6.15
C ILE A 31 -0.41 19.90 6.81
N ASP A 32 -1.05 20.76 6.03
CA ASP A 32 -1.81 21.94 6.46
C ASP A 32 -3.34 21.74 6.42
N VAL A 33 -3.79 20.50 6.18
CA VAL A 33 -5.21 20.14 6.10
C VAL A 33 -5.70 19.40 7.34
N LYS A 34 -7.02 19.36 7.55
CA LYS A 34 -7.66 18.61 8.65
C LYS A 34 -8.64 17.57 8.09
N PRO A 35 -8.43 16.26 8.33
CA PRO A 35 -7.27 15.66 9.02
C PRO A 35 -5.97 15.80 8.20
N ALA A 36 -4.82 15.82 8.88
CA ALA A 36 -3.53 15.90 8.20
C ALA A 36 -3.29 14.65 7.36
N GLU A 37 -2.84 14.86 6.12
CA GLU A 37 -2.49 13.76 5.21
C GLU A 37 -1.08 13.26 5.52
N ASN A 38 -0.84 11.98 5.24
CA ASN A 38 0.45 11.33 5.45
C ASN A 38 0.67 10.23 4.40
N CYS A 39 1.73 9.44 4.56
CA CYS A 39 2.03 8.34 3.64
C CYS A 39 0.91 7.27 3.58
N VAL A 40 0.14 7.07 4.65
CA VAL A 40 -0.98 6.12 4.68
C VAL A 40 -2.13 6.65 3.83
N SER A 41 -2.53 7.91 4.01
CA SER A 41 -3.62 8.49 3.20
C SER A 41 -3.24 8.56 1.72
N TRP A 42 -1.98 8.86 1.40
CA TRP A 42 -1.48 8.80 0.02
C TRP A 42 -1.53 7.37 -0.55
N THR A 43 -1.12 6.38 0.23
CA THR A 43 -1.18 4.98 -0.21
C THR A 43 -2.62 4.53 -0.47
N VAL A 44 -3.57 4.96 0.36
CA VAL A 44 -5.01 4.72 0.12
C VAL A 44 -5.45 5.33 -1.21
N ALA A 45 -5.13 6.61 -1.46
CA ALA A 45 -5.46 7.27 -2.72
C ALA A 45 -4.86 6.54 -3.93
N ALA A 46 -3.60 6.13 -3.83
CA ALA A 46 -2.93 5.34 -4.87
C ALA A 46 -3.61 4.01 -5.13
N LEU A 47 -3.99 3.27 -4.09
CA LEU A 47 -4.68 1.99 -4.25
C LEU A 47 -6.09 2.15 -4.83
N GLN A 48 -6.78 3.26 -4.54
CA GLN A 48 -8.06 3.59 -5.17
C GLN A 48 -7.92 3.87 -6.67
N GLU A 49 -6.94 4.69 -7.06
CA GLU A 49 -6.65 4.99 -8.47
C GLU A 49 -6.28 3.72 -9.27
N LEU A 50 -5.41 2.89 -8.71
CA LEU A 50 -5.02 1.64 -9.36
C LEU A 50 -6.18 0.63 -9.41
N ARG A 51 -7.07 0.62 -8.42
CA ARG A 51 -8.31 -0.18 -8.43
C ARG A 51 -9.29 0.30 -9.50
N GLY A 52 -9.46 1.61 -9.68
CA GLY A 52 -10.30 2.18 -10.75
C GLY A 52 -9.87 1.73 -12.15
N ARG A 53 -8.61 1.34 -12.31
CA ARG A 53 -8.01 0.82 -13.55
C ARG A 53 -8.02 -0.71 -13.65
N GLY A 54 -8.50 -1.40 -12.62
CA GLY A 54 -8.54 -2.87 -12.56
C GLY A 54 -7.18 -3.53 -12.26
N TRP A 55 -6.19 -2.81 -11.72
CA TRP A 55 -4.85 -3.35 -11.44
C TRP A 55 -4.67 -3.84 -9.99
N VAL A 56 -5.65 -3.57 -9.15
CA VAL A 56 -5.69 -3.93 -7.73
C VAL A 56 -6.95 -4.74 -7.47
N ASP A 57 -6.80 -5.82 -6.72
CA ASP A 57 -7.91 -6.69 -6.38
C ASP A 57 -8.97 -5.95 -5.54
N SER A 58 -10.21 -6.43 -5.61
CA SER A 58 -11.27 -5.97 -4.71
C SER A 58 -11.06 -6.53 -3.32
N PHE A 59 -10.83 -5.65 -2.35
CA PHE A 59 -10.76 -5.93 -0.91
C PHE A 59 -11.12 -4.66 -0.12
N ASP A 60 -11.41 -4.81 1.16
CA ASP A 60 -11.60 -3.67 2.05
C ASP A 60 -10.26 -2.94 2.27
N LEU A 61 -10.09 -1.84 1.54
CA LEU A 61 -8.87 -1.06 1.53
C LEU A 61 -8.59 -0.40 2.88
N GLN A 62 -9.63 0.05 3.58
CA GLN A 62 -9.47 0.74 4.85
C GLN A 62 -9.03 -0.26 5.93
N SER A 63 -9.70 -1.40 6.00
CA SER A 63 -9.34 -2.47 6.94
C SER A 63 -7.94 -3.02 6.66
N PHE A 64 -7.57 -3.16 5.39
CA PHE A 64 -6.22 -3.55 4.98
C PHE A 64 -5.16 -2.55 5.47
N MET A 65 -5.36 -1.24 5.25
CA MET A 65 -4.38 -0.23 5.62
C MET A 65 -4.25 -0.07 7.14
N ASN A 66 -5.37 -0.15 7.89
CA ASN A 66 -5.32 -0.17 9.35
C ASN A 66 -4.48 -1.35 9.85
N TYR A 67 -4.73 -2.55 9.33
CA TYR A 67 -3.97 -3.74 9.70
C TYR A 67 -2.48 -3.62 9.35
N ALA A 68 -2.16 -3.12 8.15
CA ALA A 68 -0.78 -2.94 7.71
C ALA A 68 -0.02 -1.92 8.60
N SER A 69 -0.67 -0.83 8.98
CA SER A 69 -0.11 0.18 9.88
C SER A 69 0.12 -0.36 11.30
N ASP A 70 -0.81 -1.16 11.83
CA ASP A 70 -0.68 -1.79 13.13
C ASP A 70 0.47 -2.81 13.16
N ARG A 71 0.57 -3.65 12.12
CA ARG A 71 1.66 -4.61 11.97
C ARG A 71 3.01 -3.94 11.83
N ALA A 72 3.09 -2.89 11.02
CA ALA A 72 4.30 -2.09 10.87
C ALA A 72 4.75 -1.50 12.21
N SER A 73 3.82 -0.94 12.98
CA SER A 73 4.09 -0.39 14.30
C SER A 73 4.57 -1.46 15.29
N TYR A 74 3.96 -2.65 15.26
CA TYR A 74 4.38 -3.79 16.08
C TYR A 74 5.80 -4.23 15.76
N TRP A 75 6.14 -4.45 14.48
CA TRP A 75 7.51 -4.84 14.08
C TRP A 75 8.55 -3.76 14.36
N CYS A 76 8.18 -2.49 14.26
CA CYS A 76 9.12 -1.39 14.53
C CYS A 76 9.45 -1.26 16.02
N ARG A 77 8.51 -1.62 16.92
CA ARG A 77 8.71 -1.53 18.38
C ARG A 77 9.51 -2.69 18.94
N ASP A 78 9.45 -3.84 18.29
CA ASP A 78 10.12 -5.04 18.75
C ASP A 78 11.45 -5.25 17.99
N ASN A 79 12.57 -5.03 18.69
CA ASN A 79 13.93 -5.13 18.16
C ASN A 79 14.24 -6.51 17.55
N TYR A 80 13.47 -7.56 17.90
CA TYR A 80 13.63 -8.90 17.32
C TYR A 80 13.44 -8.93 15.79
N TYR A 81 12.69 -7.97 15.26
CA TYR A 81 12.31 -7.88 13.85
C TYR A 81 13.24 -6.99 13.02
N LEU A 82 14.17 -6.26 13.65
CA LEU A 82 15.14 -5.43 12.95
C LEU A 82 16.02 -6.28 12.03
N GLY A 83 16.12 -5.87 10.76
CA GLY A 83 16.91 -6.56 9.74
C GLY A 83 16.26 -7.81 9.13
N LYS A 84 15.07 -8.23 9.59
CA LYS A 84 14.35 -9.38 9.04
C LYS A 84 13.45 -8.99 7.87
N ASN A 85 13.41 -9.83 6.83
CA ASN A 85 12.50 -9.68 5.70
C ASN A 85 11.15 -10.33 6.03
N LEU A 86 10.35 -9.63 6.84
CA LEU A 86 9.04 -10.10 7.29
C LEU A 86 8.00 -9.98 6.17
N LYS A 87 7.18 -11.02 6.06
CA LYS A 87 6.09 -11.10 5.10
C LYS A 87 4.87 -11.63 5.81
N GLU A 88 3.74 -10.95 5.62
CA GLU A 88 2.45 -11.36 6.14
C GLU A 88 1.40 -11.19 5.04
N ASN A 89 0.36 -12.02 5.09
CA ASN A 89 -0.70 -12.03 4.09
C ASN A 89 -2.02 -11.67 4.75
N TYR A 90 -2.56 -10.52 4.39
CA TYR A 90 -3.83 -10.02 4.91
C TYR A 90 -5.04 -10.87 4.52
N THR A 91 -5.04 -11.45 3.31
CA THR A 91 -6.24 -12.12 2.75
C THR A 91 -6.26 -13.62 3.01
N GLY A 92 -5.19 -14.19 3.57
CA GLY A 92 -4.98 -15.64 3.69
C GLY A 92 -4.86 -16.38 2.34
N ARG A 93 -5.06 -15.71 1.20
CA ARG A 93 -4.97 -16.31 -0.14
C ARG A 93 -3.51 -16.58 -0.49
N LYS A 94 -3.15 -17.81 -0.83
CA LYS A 94 -1.82 -18.07 -1.37
C LYS A 94 -1.70 -17.39 -2.73
N PHE A 95 -0.80 -16.43 -2.86
CA PHE A 95 -0.39 -15.92 -4.16
C PHE A 95 0.37 -17.07 -4.87
N PRO A 96 0.02 -17.39 -6.13
CA PRO A 96 0.71 -18.43 -6.89
C PRO A 96 2.18 -18.08 -7.16
#